data_AF-A0A959RU88-F1
#
_entry.id   AF-A0A959RU88-F1
#
_cell.length_a   1.000
_cell.length_b   1.000
_cell.length_c   1.000
_cell.angle_alpha   90.00
_cell.angle_beta   90.00
_cell.angle_gamma   90.00
#
_symmetry.space_group_name_H-M   'P 1'
#
loop_
_entity.id
_entity.type
_entity.pdbx_description
1 polymer ?
#
loop_
_entity_poly.entity_id
_entity_poly.type
_entity_poly.pdbx_seq_one_letter_code
_entity_poly.pdbx_strand_id
1 'polypeptide(L)'
;RYRKNIKKEEINKALQKIDKDLGQTLFVSNSSIKPDGGIIEVKDDDDNWRIILVTEAKHQGKDIDNIKKGLLVGKNNDQDLMAAGNAIERSHKNISEIANFMLAESHFPYILFLEGSNFLTETISITRPDGRIVNLEYNSGMLNRMDRLTSANYGMPINTNLCENKFVKPKDKTIMLQATSIYTQGKGGKWDAKEMLNVMIEVSKTSLKVLGSDIFKQLTENK
;
A
#
# COMPACT_ATOMS: atom_id res chain seq x y z
N ARG A 1 -9.02 13.05 12.26
CA ARG A 1 -10.30 12.71 11.59
C ARG A 1 -10.10 11.56 10.61
N TYR A 2 -11.16 10.85 10.25
CA TYR A 2 -11.15 9.81 9.20
C TYR A 2 -11.86 10.31 7.93
N ARG A 3 -11.31 9.98 6.77
CA ARG A 3 -11.87 10.27 5.44
C ARG A 3 -11.87 9.02 4.58
N LYS A 4 -12.89 8.90 3.72
CA LYS A 4 -13.01 7.80 2.76
C LYS A 4 -12.39 8.10 1.40
N ASN A 5 -12.24 9.39 1.05
CA ASN A 5 -11.77 9.80 -0.28
C ASN A 5 -11.04 11.15 -0.22
N ILE A 6 -10.25 11.39 -1.26
CA ILE A 6 -9.61 12.68 -1.60
C ILE A 6 -10.01 13.01 -3.03
N LYS A 7 -10.47 14.24 -3.26
CA LYS A 7 -10.78 14.72 -4.62
C LYS A 7 -9.50 15.04 -5.38
N LYS A 8 -9.52 14.85 -6.70
CA LYS A 8 -8.39 15.21 -7.57
C LYS A 8 -8.06 16.70 -7.49
N GLU A 9 -9.08 17.54 -7.28
CA GLU A 9 -8.90 18.98 -7.05
C GLU A 9 -8.07 19.29 -5.79
N GLU A 10 -8.22 18.53 -4.71
CA GLU A 10 -7.41 18.71 -3.49
C GLU A 10 -5.94 18.36 -3.76
N ILE A 11 -5.70 17.30 -4.53
CA ILE A 11 -4.35 16.89 -4.96
C ILE A 11 -3.70 17.97 -5.80
N ASN A 12 -4.43 18.49 -6.79
CA ASN A 12 -3.95 19.56 -7.65
C ASN A 12 -3.63 20.83 -6.85
N LYS A 13 -4.49 21.23 -5.90
CA LYS A 13 -4.23 22.40 -5.04
C LYS A 13 -3.00 22.20 -4.15
N ALA A 14 -2.76 20.99 -3.63
CA ALA A 14 -1.56 20.68 -2.86
C ALA A 14 -0.29 20.81 -3.73
N LEU A 15 -0.32 20.26 -4.94
CA LEU A 15 0.77 20.39 -5.91
C LEU A 15 1.06 21.85 -6.31
N GLN A 16 0.01 22.66 -6.54
CA GLN A 16 0.12 24.07 -6.90
C GLN A 16 0.76 24.94 -5.80
N LYS A 17 0.68 24.52 -4.53
CA LYS A 17 1.39 25.19 -3.42
C LYS A 17 2.90 24.96 -3.48
N ILE A 18 3.34 23.88 -4.12
CA ILE A 18 4.76 23.52 -4.27
C ILE A 18 5.34 24.22 -5.50
N ASP A 19 4.64 24.11 -6.64
CA ASP A 19 5.05 24.73 -7.90
C ASP A 19 3.82 25.07 -8.76
N LYS A 20 3.81 26.25 -9.37
CA LYS A 20 2.67 26.79 -10.13
C LYS A 20 2.36 25.99 -11.39
N ASP A 21 3.31 25.24 -11.93
CA ASP A 21 3.15 24.44 -13.15
C ASP A 21 2.59 23.03 -12.85
N LEU A 22 2.50 22.63 -11.58
CA LEU A 22 1.96 21.32 -11.18
C LEU A 22 0.44 21.38 -10.95
N GLY A 23 -0.24 20.22 -11.04
CA GLY A 23 -1.68 20.13 -10.73
C GLY A 23 -2.62 20.84 -11.71
N GLN A 24 -2.20 21.10 -12.95
CA GLN A 24 -2.96 21.94 -13.90
C GLN A 24 -4.13 21.24 -14.60
N THR A 25 -4.16 19.91 -14.59
CA THR A 25 -5.13 19.13 -15.38
C THR A 25 -6.27 18.57 -14.53
N LEU A 26 -7.51 18.78 -14.95
CA LEU A 26 -8.70 18.13 -14.40
C LEU A 26 -9.78 18.02 -15.49
N PHE A 27 -9.91 16.84 -16.10
CA PHE A 27 -10.88 16.60 -17.17
C PHE A 27 -12.30 16.31 -16.65
N VAL A 28 -12.39 15.73 -15.45
CA VAL A 28 -13.65 15.32 -14.82
C VAL A 28 -13.69 15.93 -13.41
N SER A 29 -14.56 16.92 -13.20
CA SER A 29 -14.57 17.79 -12.02
C SER A 29 -14.81 17.06 -10.70
N ASN A 30 -15.58 15.98 -10.71
CA ASN A 30 -15.88 15.17 -9.52
C ASN A 30 -14.92 13.97 -9.34
N SER A 31 -13.79 13.94 -10.04
CA SER A 31 -12.78 12.89 -9.90
C SER A 31 -12.24 12.80 -8.47
N SER A 32 -12.05 11.57 -7.99
CA SER A 32 -11.52 11.29 -6.66
C SER A 32 -10.82 9.94 -6.62
N ILE A 33 -9.97 9.76 -5.60
CA ILE A 33 -9.44 8.45 -5.20
C ILE A 33 -10.09 8.01 -3.90
N LYS A 34 -10.27 6.69 -3.76
CA LYS A 34 -10.92 6.05 -2.62
C LYS A 34 -10.09 4.83 -2.19
N PRO A 35 -9.03 5.02 -1.37
CA PRO A 35 -8.38 3.90 -0.68
C PRO A 35 -9.43 3.17 0.16
N ASP A 36 -9.51 1.85 0.07
CA ASP A 36 -10.55 1.06 0.73
C ASP A 36 -10.43 1.06 2.26
N GLY A 37 -9.21 1.10 2.80
CA GLY A 37 -8.96 1.32 4.22
C GLY A 37 -9.11 2.79 4.66
N GLY A 38 -9.23 3.72 3.72
CA GLY A 38 -9.42 5.15 3.96
C GLY A 38 -8.15 5.87 4.42
N ILE A 39 -8.35 7.10 4.91
CA ILE A 39 -7.31 8.06 5.25
C ILE A 39 -7.56 8.61 6.66
N ILE A 40 -6.52 8.70 7.47
CA ILE A 40 -6.55 9.32 8.80
C ILE A 40 -5.65 10.56 8.78
N GLU A 41 -6.18 11.66 9.32
CA GLU A 41 -5.49 12.95 9.41
C GLU A 41 -5.49 13.48 10.85
N VAL A 42 -4.46 14.22 11.22
CA VAL A 42 -4.40 15.06 12.43
C VAL A 42 -4.43 16.53 12.03
N LYS A 43 -4.83 17.42 12.95
CA LYS A 43 -4.74 18.86 12.74
C LYS A 43 -3.41 19.34 13.33
N ASP A 44 -2.62 20.09 12.57
CA ASP A 44 -1.39 20.71 13.07
C ASP A 44 -1.67 22.05 13.76
N ASP A 45 -0.62 22.65 14.33
CA ASP A 45 -0.68 23.89 15.13
C ASP A 45 -1.13 25.10 14.29
N ASP A 46 -1.02 25.01 12.97
CA ASP A 46 -1.44 26.01 11.99
C ASP A 46 -2.80 25.67 11.36
N ASP A 47 -3.57 24.80 12.02
CA ASP A 47 -4.91 24.38 11.64
C ASP A 47 -5.02 23.58 10.32
N ASN A 48 -3.90 23.11 9.78
CA ASN A 48 -3.89 22.29 8.57
C ASN A 48 -4.11 20.81 8.90
N TRP A 49 -4.80 20.11 8.00
CA TRP A 49 -4.98 18.66 8.13
C TRP A 49 -3.79 17.92 7.49
N ARG A 50 -3.10 17.11 8.30
CA ARG A 50 -1.91 16.34 7.92
C ARG A 50 -2.24 14.85 7.93
N ILE A 51 -1.98 14.16 6.83
CA ILE A 51 -2.23 12.72 6.74
C ILE A 51 -1.24 11.98 7.63
N ILE A 52 -1.74 11.09 8.49
CA ILE A 52 -0.92 10.21 9.32
C ILE A 52 -1.03 8.74 8.92
N LEU A 53 -2.02 8.36 8.12
CA LEU A 53 -2.21 6.99 7.65
C LEU A 53 -3.08 6.95 6.39
N VAL A 54 -2.66 6.16 5.40
CA VAL A 54 -3.49 5.70 4.29
C VAL A 54 -3.32 4.19 4.18
N THR A 55 -4.43 3.45 4.10
CA THR A 55 -4.36 1.99 3.99
C THR A 55 -5.13 1.49 2.79
N GLU A 56 -4.55 0.49 2.13
CA GLU A 56 -5.21 -0.24 1.06
C GLU A 56 -5.01 -1.75 1.23
N ALA A 57 -6.06 -2.54 0.96
CA ALA A 57 -5.97 -4.01 0.96
C ALA A 57 -6.22 -4.56 -0.44
N LYS A 58 -5.40 -5.53 -0.87
CA LYS A 58 -5.54 -6.18 -2.17
C LYS A 58 -5.47 -7.69 -2.02
N HIS A 59 -6.45 -8.37 -2.59
CA HIS A 59 -6.51 -9.81 -2.67
C HIS A 59 -6.34 -10.27 -4.12
N GLN A 60 -5.38 -11.17 -4.38
CA GLN A 60 -5.19 -11.79 -5.70
C GLN A 60 -4.71 -13.24 -5.61
N GLY A 61 -5.28 -14.09 -6.46
CA GLY A 61 -4.96 -15.51 -6.54
C GLY A 61 -5.77 -16.35 -5.55
N LYS A 62 -6.63 -17.22 -6.09
CA LYS A 62 -7.54 -18.10 -5.32
C LYS A 62 -7.08 -19.55 -5.27
N ASP A 63 -5.85 -19.82 -5.72
CA ASP A 63 -5.35 -21.19 -5.91
C ASP A 63 -5.38 -22.00 -4.62
N ILE A 64 -5.04 -21.39 -3.48
CA ILE A 64 -5.13 -22.03 -2.15
C ILE A 64 -6.55 -22.54 -1.86
N ASP A 65 -7.57 -21.70 -2.08
CA ASP A 65 -8.97 -22.06 -1.82
C ASP A 65 -9.51 -23.08 -2.83
N ASN A 66 -9.09 -22.98 -4.09
CA ASN A 66 -9.50 -23.91 -5.14
C ASN A 66 -8.95 -25.32 -4.87
N ILE A 67 -7.67 -25.43 -4.54
CA ILE A 67 -7.01 -26.70 -4.21
C ILE A 67 -7.67 -27.34 -2.98
N LYS A 68 -7.90 -26.57 -1.91
CA LYS A 68 -8.59 -27.07 -0.71
C LYS A 68 -10.00 -27.59 -0.99
N LYS A 69 -10.69 -27.03 -1.98
CA LYS A 69 -12.03 -27.47 -2.41
C LYS A 69 -12.00 -28.58 -3.47
N GLY A 70 -10.81 -28.99 -3.94
CA GLY A 70 -10.68 -29.96 -5.02
C GLY A 70 -11.13 -29.43 -6.38
N LEU A 71 -11.23 -28.11 -6.55
CA LEU A 71 -11.61 -27.51 -7.83
C LEU A 71 -10.41 -27.49 -8.78
N LEU A 72 -10.65 -27.87 -10.03
CA LEU A 72 -9.73 -27.63 -11.14
C LEU A 72 -10.14 -26.34 -11.85
N VAL A 73 -9.16 -25.68 -12.46
CA VAL A 73 -9.29 -24.39 -13.13
C VAL A 73 -8.71 -24.47 -14.54
N GLY A 74 -8.67 -23.33 -15.24
CA GLY A 74 -8.23 -23.25 -16.63
C GLY A 74 -9.39 -23.42 -17.61
N LYS A 75 -9.14 -23.15 -18.89
CA LYS A 75 -10.17 -23.17 -19.94
C LYS A 75 -10.88 -24.54 -20.06
N ASN A 76 -10.14 -25.62 -19.79
CA ASN A 76 -10.64 -26.98 -19.88
C ASN A 76 -10.95 -27.60 -18.50
N ASN A 77 -10.85 -26.83 -17.40
CA ASN A 77 -11.00 -27.30 -16.03
C ASN A 77 -10.11 -28.52 -15.69
N ASP A 78 -8.85 -28.47 -16.12
CA ASP A 78 -7.87 -29.55 -16.02
C ASP A 78 -6.61 -29.15 -15.23
N GLN A 79 -6.50 -27.91 -14.77
CA GLN A 79 -5.33 -27.37 -14.09
C GLN A 79 -5.58 -27.18 -12.59
N ASP A 80 -4.55 -27.38 -11.76
CA ASP A 80 -4.63 -27.03 -10.34
C ASP A 80 -4.45 -25.53 -10.08
N LEU A 81 -3.72 -24.85 -10.97
CA LEU A 81 -3.27 -23.48 -10.78
C LEU A 81 -3.77 -22.61 -11.93
N MET A 82 -4.23 -21.41 -11.58
CA MET A 82 -4.57 -20.38 -12.53
C MET A 82 -3.34 -19.51 -12.81
N ALA A 83 -3.07 -19.23 -14.08
CA ALA A 83 -2.07 -18.23 -14.45
C ALA A 83 -2.44 -16.87 -13.86
N ALA A 84 -1.56 -16.29 -13.05
CA ALA A 84 -1.86 -15.05 -12.32
C ALA A 84 -2.02 -13.84 -13.28
N GLY A 85 -3.09 -13.08 -13.10
CA GLY A 85 -3.32 -11.83 -13.83
C GLY A 85 -2.48 -10.65 -13.32
N ASN A 86 -2.72 -9.48 -13.91
CA ASN A 86 -1.94 -8.24 -13.66
C ASN A 86 -2.77 -7.14 -12.97
N ALA A 87 -3.97 -7.45 -12.47
CA ALA A 87 -4.89 -6.45 -11.92
C ALA A 87 -4.32 -5.67 -10.72
N ILE A 88 -3.35 -6.26 -10.00
CA ILE A 88 -2.63 -5.67 -8.87
C ILE A 88 -1.83 -4.41 -9.25
N GLU A 89 -1.41 -4.26 -10.51
CA GLU A 89 -0.64 -3.09 -10.98
C GLU A 89 -1.42 -1.78 -10.80
N ARG A 90 -2.75 -1.84 -10.71
CA ARG A 90 -3.60 -0.66 -10.44
C ARG A 90 -3.34 -0.01 -9.08
N SER A 91 -2.72 -0.69 -8.12
CA SER A 91 -2.36 -0.11 -6.82
C SER A 91 -1.43 1.09 -6.97
N HIS A 92 -0.53 1.09 -7.97
CA HIS A 92 0.40 2.19 -8.24
C HIS A 92 -0.28 3.53 -8.48
N LYS A 93 -1.50 3.51 -9.04
CA LYS A 93 -2.25 4.75 -9.31
C LYS A 93 -2.62 5.47 -8.01
N ASN A 94 -3.18 4.77 -7.02
CA ASN A 94 -3.54 5.40 -5.74
C ASN A 94 -2.29 5.79 -4.94
N ILE A 95 -1.22 4.99 -4.99
CA ILE A 95 0.07 5.30 -4.38
C ILE A 95 0.62 6.62 -4.93
N SER A 96 0.67 6.76 -6.26
CA SER A 96 1.17 7.98 -6.92
C SER A 96 0.32 9.22 -6.60
N GLU A 97 -0.99 9.06 -6.50
CA GLU A 97 -1.90 10.16 -6.16
C GLU A 97 -1.70 10.67 -4.73
N ILE A 98 -1.50 9.76 -3.75
CA ILE A 98 -1.19 10.16 -2.37
C ILE A 98 0.24 10.71 -2.27
N ALA A 99 1.20 10.14 -3.01
CA ALA A 99 2.58 10.65 -3.05
C ALA A 99 2.62 12.10 -3.52
N ASN A 100 1.88 12.42 -4.59
CA ASN A 100 1.69 13.78 -5.09
C ASN A 100 1.01 14.69 -4.06
N PHE A 101 -0.04 14.21 -3.39
CA PHE A 101 -0.73 15.00 -2.37
C PHE A 101 0.18 15.34 -1.18
N MET A 102 1.09 14.42 -0.83
CA MET A 102 2.03 14.53 0.27
C MET A 102 3.45 14.91 -0.19
N LEU A 103 3.60 15.53 -1.37
CA LEU A 103 4.93 15.79 -1.93
C LEU A 103 5.76 16.78 -1.09
N ALA A 104 5.11 17.63 -0.30
CA ALA A 104 5.76 18.54 0.65
C ALA A 104 6.06 17.89 2.02
N GLU A 105 5.62 16.65 2.26
CA GLU A 105 5.75 15.96 3.54
C GLU A 105 7.07 15.18 3.61
N SER A 106 7.61 15.04 4.82
CA SER A 106 8.82 14.21 5.08
C SER A 106 8.49 12.77 5.50
N HIS A 107 7.21 12.39 5.43
CA HIS A 107 6.74 11.02 5.64
C HIS A 107 5.74 10.61 4.56
N PHE A 108 5.59 9.31 4.34
CA PHE A 108 4.67 8.70 3.41
C PHE A 108 4.00 7.47 4.02
N PRO A 109 2.93 7.66 4.81
CA PRO A 109 2.31 6.60 5.61
C PRO A 109 1.30 5.77 4.81
N TYR A 110 1.69 5.34 3.60
CA TYR A 110 0.87 4.49 2.75
C TYR A 110 1.20 3.02 3.04
N ILE A 111 0.20 2.26 3.47
CA ILE A 111 0.32 0.82 3.72
C ILE A 111 -0.49 0.06 2.68
N LEU A 112 0.16 -0.91 2.03
CA LEU A 112 -0.49 -1.84 1.12
C LEU A 112 -0.44 -3.25 1.72
N PHE A 113 -1.60 -3.76 2.14
CA PHE A 113 -1.75 -5.13 2.61
C PHE A 113 -2.10 -6.06 1.45
N LEU A 114 -1.32 -7.13 1.30
CA LEU A 114 -1.46 -8.11 0.24
C LEU A 114 -1.91 -9.46 0.81
N GLU A 115 -2.87 -10.08 0.13
CA GLU A 115 -3.44 -11.37 0.50
C GLU A 115 -3.63 -12.26 -0.73
N GLY A 116 -3.40 -13.56 -0.56
CA GLY A 116 -3.70 -14.57 -1.55
C GLY A 116 -2.46 -15.23 -2.15
N SER A 117 -2.72 -16.26 -2.95
CA SER A 117 -1.69 -17.16 -3.49
C SER A 117 -0.71 -16.48 -4.46
N ASN A 118 -1.00 -15.28 -4.97
CA ASN A 118 -0.07 -14.57 -5.86
C ASN A 118 0.98 -13.75 -5.09
N PHE A 119 0.92 -13.71 -3.75
CA PHE A 119 1.83 -12.90 -2.91
C PHE A 119 2.59 -13.75 -1.90
N LEU A 120 2.89 -15.00 -2.26
CA LEU A 120 3.67 -15.91 -1.42
C LEU A 120 5.11 -15.41 -1.25
N THR A 121 5.67 -15.62 -0.06
CA THR A 121 7.10 -15.40 0.24
C THR A 121 7.80 -16.67 0.69
N GLU A 122 7.06 -17.77 0.79
CA GLU A 122 7.56 -19.09 1.12
C GLU A 122 6.74 -20.15 0.39
N THR A 123 7.39 -21.26 0.03
CA THR A 123 6.73 -22.38 -0.64
C THR A 123 5.80 -23.08 0.34
N ILE A 124 4.57 -23.33 -0.08
CA ILE A 124 3.55 -24.02 0.74
C ILE A 124 3.06 -25.27 0.04
N SER A 125 2.67 -26.27 0.84
CA SER A 125 2.06 -27.51 0.36
C SER A 125 0.62 -27.57 0.82
N ILE A 126 -0.29 -27.93 -0.10
CA ILE A 126 -1.73 -27.97 0.16
C ILE A 126 -2.25 -29.32 -0.29
N THR A 127 -2.88 -30.03 0.64
CA THR A 127 -3.53 -31.32 0.37
C THR A 127 -4.92 -31.08 -0.20
N ARG A 128 -5.19 -31.67 -1.37
CA ARG A 128 -6.52 -31.72 -1.99
C ARG A 128 -7.41 -32.75 -1.29
N PRO A 129 -8.74 -32.68 -1.45
CA PRO A 129 -9.67 -33.68 -0.90
C PRO A 129 -9.41 -35.13 -1.37
N ASP A 130 -8.79 -35.30 -2.55
CA ASP A 130 -8.38 -36.60 -3.11
C ASP A 130 -7.07 -37.15 -2.52
N GLY A 131 -6.46 -36.45 -1.55
CA GLY A 131 -5.21 -36.82 -0.90
C GLY A 131 -3.95 -36.37 -1.65
N ARG A 132 -4.06 -35.83 -2.87
CA ARG A 132 -2.90 -35.34 -3.62
C ARG A 132 -2.36 -34.05 -3.01
N ILE A 133 -1.04 -33.96 -2.91
CA ILE A 133 -0.34 -32.77 -2.42
C ILE A 133 0.02 -31.88 -3.61
N VAL A 134 -0.40 -30.62 -3.56
CA VAL A 134 -0.02 -29.58 -4.54
C VAL A 134 0.95 -28.62 -3.87
N ASN A 135 2.14 -28.47 -4.47
CA ASN A 135 3.16 -27.54 -4.01
C ASN A 135 3.04 -26.21 -4.75
N LEU A 136 2.93 -25.11 -4.00
CA LEU A 136 2.95 -23.75 -4.54
C LEU A 136 4.31 -23.13 -4.29
N GLU A 137 5.14 -23.11 -5.32
CA GLU A 137 6.46 -22.46 -5.28
C GLU A 137 6.31 -20.94 -5.31
N TYR A 138 6.77 -20.28 -4.24
CA TYR A 138 6.63 -18.83 -4.13
C TYR A 138 7.41 -18.07 -5.20
N ASN A 139 8.50 -18.63 -5.71
CA ASN A 139 9.34 -18.03 -6.74
C ASN A 139 8.88 -18.37 -8.18
N SER A 140 7.71 -19.00 -8.35
CA SER A 140 7.16 -19.29 -9.67
C SER A 140 6.54 -18.03 -10.31
N GLY A 141 7.07 -17.62 -11.46
CA GLY A 141 6.53 -16.51 -12.24
C GLY A 141 5.12 -16.74 -12.79
N MET A 142 4.63 -17.98 -12.78
CA MET A 142 3.24 -18.29 -13.11
C MET A 142 2.26 -17.76 -12.05
N LEU A 143 2.70 -17.72 -10.79
CA LEU A 143 1.88 -17.43 -9.62
C LEU A 143 2.23 -16.06 -9.01
N ASN A 144 3.50 -15.80 -8.75
CA ASN A 144 3.92 -14.66 -7.94
C ASN A 144 3.79 -13.33 -8.70
N ARG A 145 3.22 -12.32 -8.03
CA ARG A 145 3.05 -10.96 -8.56
C ARG A 145 3.62 -9.88 -7.62
N MET A 146 4.45 -10.26 -6.65
CA MET A 146 5.10 -9.34 -5.73
C MET A 146 5.97 -8.32 -6.46
N ASP A 147 6.73 -8.74 -7.47
CA ASP A 147 7.60 -7.86 -8.28
C ASP A 147 6.83 -6.81 -9.08
N ARG A 148 5.50 -6.95 -9.22
CA ARG A 148 4.66 -5.91 -9.82
C ARG A 148 4.44 -4.72 -8.90
N LEU A 149 4.85 -4.82 -7.64
CA LEU A 149 4.64 -3.80 -6.59
C LEU A 149 5.95 -3.26 -6.01
N THR A 150 7.08 -3.96 -6.16
CA THR A 150 8.37 -3.55 -5.57
C THR A 150 8.90 -2.22 -6.08
N SER A 151 8.42 -1.72 -7.22
CA SER A 151 8.72 -0.35 -7.65
C SER A 151 8.10 0.72 -6.74
N ALA A 152 7.01 0.44 -6.03
CA ALA A 152 6.37 1.38 -5.12
C ALA A 152 7.18 1.66 -3.85
N ASN A 153 8.16 0.80 -3.54
CA ASN A 153 9.05 0.96 -2.39
C ASN A 153 10.54 0.93 -2.79
N TYR A 154 10.85 1.10 -4.07
CA TYR A 154 12.22 1.11 -4.61
C TYR A 154 13.01 -0.19 -4.34
N GLY A 155 12.32 -1.32 -4.16
CA GLY A 155 12.96 -2.59 -3.80
C GLY A 155 13.48 -2.63 -2.36
N MET A 156 13.05 -1.70 -1.50
CA MET A 156 13.29 -1.79 -0.06
C MET A 156 12.56 -3.01 0.55
N PRO A 157 12.96 -3.47 1.75
CA PRO A 157 12.34 -4.64 2.37
C PRO A 157 10.81 -4.52 2.49
N ILE A 158 10.11 -5.60 2.16
CA ILE A 158 8.68 -5.76 2.47
C ILE A 158 8.49 -6.04 3.97
N ASN A 159 7.24 -6.04 4.43
CA ASN A 159 6.87 -6.25 5.83
C ASN A 159 7.60 -5.28 6.79
N THR A 160 7.89 -4.08 6.31
CA THR A 160 8.68 -3.06 7.01
C THR A 160 7.97 -1.73 6.95
N ASN A 161 8.04 -0.99 8.07
CA ASN A 161 7.55 0.38 8.16
C ASN A 161 8.53 1.32 7.43
N LEU A 162 8.12 1.82 6.28
CA LEU A 162 8.88 2.73 5.41
C LEU A 162 8.31 4.15 5.43
N CYS A 163 7.60 4.51 6.50
CA CYS A 163 6.88 5.78 6.62
C CYS A 163 7.79 7.01 6.56
N GLU A 164 8.98 6.99 7.16
CA GLU A 164 9.91 8.12 7.10
C GLU A 164 10.59 8.19 5.71
N ASN A 165 10.47 9.32 5.01
CA ASN A 165 10.98 9.45 3.66
C ASN A 165 12.52 9.37 3.65
N LYS A 166 13.06 8.68 2.64
CA LYS A 166 14.51 8.55 2.48
C LYS A 166 15.04 9.62 1.53
N PHE A 167 16.11 10.32 1.93
CA PHE A 167 16.81 11.25 1.05
C PHE A 167 18.05 10.59 0.46
N VAL A 168 18.17 10.56 -0.87
CA VAL A 168 19.35 10.05 -1.58
C VAL A 168 20.06 11.18 -2.30
N LYS A 169 21.39 11.05 -2.46
CA LYS A 169 22.25 12.10 -3.00
C LYS A 169 23.09 11.64 -4.20
N PRO A 170 22.48 11.41 -5.38
CA PRO A 170 23.24 11.13 -6.59
C PRO A 170 23.93 12.41 -7.07
N LYS A 171 25.27 12.43 -7.01
CA LYS A 171 26.11 13.58 -7.40
C LYS A 171 25.74 14.84 -6.60
N ASP A 172 25.30 15.89 -7.28
CA ASP A 172 24.93 17.21 -6.76
C ASP A 172 23.43 17.34 -6.43
N LYS A 173 22.63 16.30 -6.67
CA LYS A 173 21.18 16.32 -6.45
C LYS A 173 20.83 15.72 -5.10
N THR A 174 19.82 16.28 -4.43
CA THR A 174 19.14 15.63 -3.31
C THR A 174 17.74 15.25 -3.75
N ILE A 175 17.37 13.98 -3.60
CA ILE A 175 16.08 13.45 -4.03
C ILE A 175 15.41 12.79 -2.83
N MET A 176 14.17 13.20 -2.55
CA MET A 176 13.31 12.56 -1.55
C MET A 176 12.60 11.35 -2.18
N LEU A 177 12.62 10.21 -1.47
CA LEU A 177 11.96 8.98 -1.86
C LEU A 177 10.78 8.72 -0.93
N GLN A 178 9.58 8.66 -1.51
CA GLN A 178 8.35 8.26 -0.84
C GLN A 178 8.12 6.77 -1.10
N ALA A 179 8.39 5.92 -0.10
CA ALA A 179 8.34 4.47 -0.24
C ALA A 179 7.09 3.88 0.42
N THR A 180 6.25 3.16 -0.33
CA THR A 180 5.08 2.48 0.24
C THR A 180 5.52 1.36 1.18
N SER A 181 4.88 1.25 2.35
CA SER A 181 5.07 0.10 3.24
C SER A 181 4.21 -1.07 2.75
N ILE A 182 4.85 -2.06 2.11
CA ILE A 182 4.18 -3.21 1.49
C ILE A 182 4.23 -4.39 2.46
N TYR A 183 3.07 -4.93 2.84
CA TYR A 183 2.95 -6.06 3.76
C TYR A 183 2.24 -7.24 3.09
N THR A 184 2.70 -8.47 3.35
CA THR A 184 2.08 -9.73 2.92
C THR A 184 2.10 -10.77 4.05
N GLN A 185 1.07 -11.62 4.10
CA GLN A 185 0.99 -12.76 5.03
C GLN A 185 1.91 -13.94 4.66
N GLY A 186 2.62 -13.87 3.53
CA GLY A 186 3.69 -14.80 3.13
C GLY A 186 3.25 -16.22 2.74
N LYS A 187 2.34 -16.82 3.51
CA LYS A 187 1.65 -18.10 3.24
C LYS A 187 0.37 -17.95 2.42
N GLY A 188 0.06 -16.73 1.97
CA GLY A 188 -1.14 -16.42 1.18
C GLY A 188 -2.46 -16.57 1.94
N GLY A 189 -2.40 -16.76 3.26
CA GLY A 189 -3.55 -16.78 4.16
C GLY A 189 -4.14 -15.39 4.41
N LYS A 190 -5.30 -15.36 5.06
CA LYS A 190 -5.97 -14.11 5.39
C LYS A 190 -5.22 -13.31 6.44
N TRP A 191 -5.32 -11.99 6.37
CA TRP A 191 -4.79 -11.11 7.41
C TRP A 191 -5.54 -11.28 8.73
N ASP A 192 -4.80 -11.35 9.83
CA ASP A 192 -5.36 -11.15 11.17
C ASP A 192 -5.60 -9.66 11.41
N ALA A 193 -6.79 -9.32 11.91
CA ALA A 193 -7.19 -7.93 12.10
C ALA A 193 -6.35 -7.20 13.16
N LYS A 194 -5.87 -7.92 14.18
CA LYS A 194 -5.01 -7.34 15.23
C LYS A 194 -3.61 -7.09 14.70
N GLU A 195 -3.08 -7.98 13.87
CA GLU A 195 -1.80 -7.75 13.17
C GLU A 195 -1.86 -6.53 12.25
N MET A 196 -2.90 -6.41 11.41
CA MET A 196 -3.10 -5.22 10.57
C MET A 196 -3.17 -3.95 11.42
N LEU A 197 -3.95 -3.97 12.51
CA LEU A 197 -4.09 -2.83 13.40
C LEU A 197 -2.75 -2.43 14.04
N ASN A 198 -1.93 -3.39 14.45
CA ASN A 198 -0.61 -3.11 15.03
C ASN A 198 0.29 -2.39 14.03
N VAL A 199 0.34 -2.87 12.78
CA VAL A 199 1.09 -2.23 11.69
C VAL A 199 0.58 -0.82 11.42
N MET A 200 -0.73 -0.63 11.35
CA MET A 200 -1.37 0.69 11.16
C MET A 200 -1.01 1.67 12.29
N ILE A 201 -1.04 1.22 13.55
CA ILE A 201 -0.67 2.03 14.71
C ILE A 201 0.81 2.40 14.66
N GLU A 202 1.68 1.46 14.30
CA GLU A 202 3.12 1.69 14.21
C GLU A 202 3.45 2.77 13.17
N VAL A 203 2.91 2.64 11.95
CA VAL A 203 3.09 3.64 10.89
C VAL A 203 2.52 4.99 11.29
N SER A 204 1.33 5.02 11.91
CA SER A 204 0.71 6.26 12.39
C SER A 204 1.57 6.96 13.46
N LYS A 205 2.18 6.21 14.37
CA LYS A 205 3.12 6.75 15.37
C LYS A 205 4.36 7.33 14.70
N THR A 206 4.91 6.68 13.68
CA THR A 206 6.03 7.23 12.90
C THR A 206 5.64 8.55 12.23
N SER A 207 4.44 8.65 11.64
CA SER A 207 3.93 9.90 11.06
C SER A 207 3.88 11.03 12.10
N LEU A 208 3.31 10.74 13.28
CA LEU A 208 3.21 11.73 14.35
C LEU A 208 4.59 12.17 14.87
N LYS A 209 5.57 11.25 14.89
CA LYS A 209 6.95 11.57 15.26
C LYS A 209 7.58 12.53 14.25
N VAL A 210 7.40 12.29 12.95
CA VAL A 210 7.91 13.17 11.89
C VAL A 210 7.25 14.54 11.94
N LEU A 211 5.94 14.59 12.22
CA LEU A 211 5.17 15.83 12.39
C LEU A 211 5.41 16.54 13.73
N GLY A 212 6.33 16.06 14.58
CA GLY A 212 6.45 16.49 15.97
C GLY A 212 6.64 18.00 16.15
N SER A 213 7.33 18.68 15.23
CA SER A 213 7.50 20.14 15.24
C SER A 213 6.19 20.89 15.00
N ASP A 214 5.30 20.32 14.21
CA ASP A 214 4.11 20.98 13.68
C ASP A 214 2.91 20.78 14.62
N ILE A 215 3.02 19.90 15.61
CA ILE A 215 1.96 19.61 16.59
C ILE A 215 2.38 19.95 18.03
N PHE A 216 3.54 20.58 18.20
CA PHE A 216 4.18 20.77 19.51
C PHE A 216 3.34 21.68 20.41
N LYS A 217 2.85 22.82 19.91
CA LYS A 217 2.11 23.80 20.71
C LYS A 217 0.84 23.17 21.30
N GLN A 218 0.07 22.45 20.47
CA GLN A 218 -1.14 21.76 20.94
C GLN A 218 -0.85 20.69 21.99
N LEU A 219 0.32 20.06 21.98
CA LEU A 219 0.70 19.05 22.98
C LEU A 219 1.17 19.68 24.30
N THR A 220 1.70 20.90 24.28
CA THR A 220 2.23 21.59 25.46
C THR A 220 1.25 22.57 26.10
N GLU A 221 0.39 23.22 25.30
CA GLU A 221 -0.55 24.26 25.77
C GLU A 221 -1.87 23.66 26.29
N ASN A 222 -2.20 22.43 25.91
CA ASN A 222 -3.37 21.70 26.42
C ASN A 222 -3.07 20.86 27.69
N LYS A 223 -1.99 21.19 28.42
CA LYS A 223 -1.69 20.64 29.75
C LYS A 223 -2.09 21.63 30.83
#